data_AF-A0A8E4FQ94-F1
#
_entry.id   AF-A0A8E4FQ94-F1
#
_cell.length_a   1.000
_cell.length_b   1.000
_cell.length_c   1.000
_cell.angle_alpha   90.00
_cell.angle_beta   90.00
_cell.angle_gamma   90.00
#
_symmetry.space_group_name_H-M   'P 1'
#
loop_
_entity.id
_entity.type
_entity.pdbx_description
1 polymer ?
#
loop_
_entity_poly.entity_id
_entity_poly.type
_entity_poly.pdbx_seq_one_letter_code
_entity_poly.pdbx_strand_id
1 'polypeptide(L)' 'KEGYLVNKSDGCKYGCVMLIGDEGCNKECKAPNQGGTKGWCYAFGCWCTGMPESTQVYPLPNKSCGKK' A
#
# COMPACT_ATOMS: atom_id res chain seq x y z
N LYS A 1 -12.61 1.69 -0.23
CA LYS A 1 -11.79 2.50 -1.16
C LYS A 1 -10.61 1.69 -1.69
N GLU A 2 -9.92 2.23 -2.69
CA GLU A 2 -8.73 1.62 -3.30
C GLU A 2 -7.55 2.59 -3.36
N GLY A 3 -6.34 2.06 -3.50
CA GLY A 3 -5.14 2.88 -3.60
C GLY A 3 -3.85 2.10 -3.37
N TYR A 4 -2.71 2.75 -3.56
CA TYR A 4 -1.42 2.14 -3.27
C TYR A 4 -1.18 2.04 -1.77
N LEU A 5 -0.69 0.88 -1.35
CA LEU A 5 -0.16 0.63 -0.02
C LEU A 5 1.00 1.59 0.24
N VAL A 6 0.95 2.32 1.36
CA VAL A 6 1.96 3.32 1.73
C VAL A 6 2.52 3.02 3.11
N ASN A 7 3.84 3.08 3.23
CA ASN A 7 4.51 3.01 4.51
C ASN A 7 4.38 4.38 5.20
N LYS A 8 3.74 4.39 6.37
CA LYS A 8 3.50 5.61 7.16
C LYS A 8 4.81 6.23 7.70
N SER A 9 5.87 5.42 7.79
CA SER A 9 7.17 5.83 8.34
C SER A 9 7.99 6.68 7.37
N ASP A 10 7.86 6.49 6.06
CA ASP A 10 8.64 7.19 5.03
C ASP A 10 7.75 7.87 3.96
N GLY A 11 6.45 7.57 3.92
CA GLY A 11 5.51 8.05 2.90
C GLY A 11 5.67 7.38 1.54
N CYS A 12 6.46 6.31 1.45
CA CYS A 12 6.72 5.59 0.22
C CYS A 12 5.69 4.49 -0.04
N LYS A 13 5.39 4.28 -1.32
CA LYS A 13 4.60 3.12 -1.73
C LYS A 13 5.39 1.85 -1.42
N TYR A 14 4.70 0.79 -1.01
CA TYR A 14 5.34 -0.52 -0.95
C TYR A 14 5.65 -1.00 -2.36
N GLY A 15 6.94 -1.21 -2.63
CA GLY A 15 7.40 -1.76 -3.90
C GLY A 15 7.01 -3.23 -4.00
N CYS A 16 6.39 -3.63 -5.09
CA CYS A 16 5.99 -5.03 -5.23
C CYS A 16 7.19 -5.99 -5.38
N VAL A 17 8.30 -5.49 -5.94
CA VAL A 17 9.57 -6.24 -6.01
C VAL A 17 10.09 -6.54 -4.59
N MET A 18 9.92 -5.60 -3.66
CA MET A 18 10.28 -5.79 -2.24
C MET A 18 9.37 -6.80 -1.54
N LEU A 19 8.09 -6.83 -1.91
CA LEU A 19 7.09 -7.71 -1.29
C LEU A 19 6.89 -9.03 -2.03
N ILE A 20 7.79 -9.43 -2.94
CA ILE A 20 7.67 -10.73 -3.63
C ILE A 20 6.39 -10.78 -4.51
N GLY A 21 6.17 -9.73 -5.29
CA GLY A 21 5.12 -9.66 -6.31
C GLY A 21 3.69 -9.52 -5.76
N ASP A 22 2.73 -9.99 -6.53
CA ASP A 22 1.30 -9.89 -6.22
C ASP A 22 0.91 -10.56 -4.91
N GLU A 23 1.54 -11.68 -4.57
CA GLU A 23 1.16 -12.48 -3.41
C GLU A 23 1.47 -11.76 -2.10
N GLY A 24 2.64 -11.13 -1.99
CA GLY A 24 2.95 -10.33 -0.81
C GLY A 24 2.20 -8.99 -0.79
N CYS A 25 1.93 -8.37 -1.95
CA CYS A 25 0.99 -7.25 -2.00
C CYS A 25 -0.39 -7.66 -1.46
N ASN A 26 -0.90 -8.83 -1.84
CA ASN A 26 -2.18 -9.33 -1.38
C ASN A 26 -2.20 -9.63 0.12
N LYS A 27 -1.11 -10.21 0.64
CA LYS A 27 -0.94 -10.50 2.07
C LYS A 27 -0.91 -9.22 2.91
N GLU A 28 -0.10 -8.23 2.52
CA GLU A 28 -0.04 -6.93 3.20
C GLU A 28 -1.36 -6.17 3.09
N CYS A 29 -2.05 -6.29 1.96
CA CYS A 29 -3.34 -5.66 1.78
C CYS A 29 -4.40 -6.20 2.75
N LYS A 30 -4.42 -7.52 2.91
CA LYS A 30 -5.34 -8.24 3.80
C LYS A 30 -4.93 -8.18 5.26
N ALA A 31 -3.75 -7.65 5.56
CA ALA A 31 -3.26 -7.56 6.91
C ALA A 31 -4.22 -6.67 7.76
N PRO A 32 -4.43 -7.01 9.03
CA PRO A 32 -5.45 -6.37 9.87
C PRO A 32 -5.18 -4.87 10.12
N ASN A 33 -3.94 -4.42 9.91
CA ASN A 33 -3.55 -3.00 9.95
C ASN A 33 -4.02 -2.20 8.73
N GLN A 34 -4.35 -2.85 7.60
CA GLN A 34 -4.83 -2.20 6.38
C GLN A 34 -6.33 -2.48 6.15
N GLY A 35 -6.77 -3.72 6.40
CA GLY A 35 -8.17 -4.13 6.25
C GLY A 35 -8.65 -4.17 4.79
N GLY A 36 -7.75 -4.33 3.82
CA GLY A 36 -8.09 -4.51 2.41
C GLY A 36 -8.57 -5.92 2.09
N THR A 37 -9.22 -6.08 0.94
CA THR A 37 -9.77 -7.37 0.49
C THR A 37 -8.85 -8.07 -0.49
N LYS A 38 -8.17 -7.30 -1.36
CA LYS A 38 -7.28 -7.83 -2.39
C LYS A 38 -6.17 -6.84 -2.70
N GLY A 39 -4.96 -7.34 -2.88
CA GLY A 39 -3.83 -6.55 -3.34
C GLY A 39 -3.09 -7.22 -4.50
N TRP A 40 -2.45 -6.41 -5.34
CA TRP A 40 -1.66 -6.87 -6.50
C TRP A 40 -0.54 -5.87 -6.82
N CYS A 41 0.47 -6.31 -7.57
CA CYS A 41 1.51 -5.42 -8.08
C CYS A 41 0.98 -4.62 -9.27
N TYR A 42 0.94 -3.30 -9.11
CA TYR A 42 0.57 -2.39 -10.18
C TYR A 42 1.60 -1.27 -10.29
N ALA A 43 2.17 -1.07 -11.49
CA ALA A 43 3.16 -0.01 -11.76
C ALA A 43 4.29 0.06 -10.70
N PHE A 44 4.89 -1.09 -10.37
CA PHE A 44 5.94 -1.27 -9.34
C PHE A 44 5.53 -0.95 -7.89
N GLY A 45 4.24 -0.74 -7.61
CA GLY A 45 3.71 -0.55 -6.27
C GLY A 45 2.61 -1.55 -5.94
N CYS A 46 2.40 -1.83 -4.66
CA CYS A 46 1.25 -2.64 -4.25
C CYS A 46 -0.03 -1.81 -4.30
N TRP A 47 -0.97 -2.19 -5.15
CA TRP A 47 -2.31 -1.62 -5.19
C TRP A 47 -3.26 -2.50 -4.38
N CYS A 48 -4.12 -1.84 -3.60
CA CYS A 48 -5.06 -2.46 -2.70
C CYS A 48 -6.49 -2.03 -3.00
N THR A 49 -7.45 -2.95 -2.88
CA THR A 49 -8.88 -2.67 -3.00
C THR A 49 -9.65 -3.15 -1.77
N GLY A 50 -10.83 -2.55 -1.57
CA GLY A 50 -11.73 -2.90 -0.47
C GLY A 50 -11.23 -2.47 0.91
N MET A 51 -10.34 -1.48 0.98
CA MET A 51 -9.88 -0.91 2.25
C MET A 51 -10.96 -0.01 2.88
N PRO A 52 -11.02 0.09 4.21
CA PRO A 52 -11.90 1.03 4.90
C PRO A 52 -11.48 2.48 4.61
N GLU A 53 -12.42 3.43 4.72
CA GLU A 53 -12.13 4.85 4.45
C GLU A 53 -11.10 5.45 5.40
N SER A 54 -10.92 4.88 6.59
CA SER A 54 -9.89 5.26 7.56
C SER A 54 -8.47 4.86 7.16
N THR A 55 -8.29 3.89 6.26
CA THR A 55 -6.96 3.40 5.87
C THR A 55 -6.23 4.43 5.03
N GLN A 56 -5.03 4.84 5.43
CA GLN A 56 -4.24 5.76 4.63
C GLN A 56 -3.62 5.05 3.43
N VAL A 57 -3.84 5.61 2.24
CA VAL A 57 -3.27 5.14 0.97
C VAL A 57 -2.35 6.21 0.41
N TYR A 58 -1.42 5.83 -0.46
CA TYR A 58 -0.58 6.83 -1.14
C TYR A 58 -1.41 7.71 -2.08
N PRO A 59 -1.11 9.01 -2.18
CA PRO A 59 -0.11 9.76 -1.42
C PRO A 59 -0.57 10.12 0.00
N LEU A 60 0.37 10.16 0.96
CA LEU A 60 0.07 10.71 2.29
C LEU A 60 0.03 12.25 2.21
N PRO A 61 -0.97 12.90 2.82
CA PRO A 61 -1.16 14.35 2.70
C PRO A 61 0.01 15.16 3.27
N ASN A 62 0.65 14.66 4.34
CA ASN A 62 1.72 15.37 5.05
C ASN A 62 3.10 14.71 4.86
N LYS A 63 3.22 13.73 3.95
CA LYS A 63 4.47 12.98 3.80
C LYS A 63 4.68 12.52 2.37
N SER A 64 5.67 13.10 1.70
CA SER A 64 6.10 12.68 0.38
C SER A 64 7.23 11.66 0.51
N CYS A 65 7.16 10.58 -0.28
CA CYS A 65 8.25 9.63 -0.42
C CYS A 65 9.52 10.35 -0.87
N GLY A 66 10.62 10.19 -0.13
CA GLY A 66 11.94 10.66 -0.54
C GLY A 66 12.38 12.04 -0.03
N LYS A 67 11.59 12.72 0.81
CA LYS A 67 12.11 13.91 1.52
C LYS A 67 12.71 13.47 2.87
N LYS A 68 14.03 13.29 2.88
CA LYS A 68 14.85 13.47 4.08
C LYS A 68 14.80 14.95 4.50
#